data_AF-A0A6N4Q9E2-F1
#
_entry.id   AF-A0A6N4Q9E2-F1
#
_cell.length_a   1.000
_cell.length_b   1.000
_cell.length_c   1.000
_cell.angle_alpha   90.00
_cell.angle_beta   90.00
_cell.angle_gamma   90.00
#
_symmetry.space_group_name_H-M   'P 1'
#
loop_
_entity.id
_entity.type
_entity.pdbx_description
1 polymer ?
#
loop_
_entity_poly.entity_id
_entity_poly.type
_entity_poly.pdbx_seq_one_letter_code
_entity_poly.pdbx_strand_id
1 'polypeptide(L)'
;MSIVTFEDKENFPLETNKPGATILETALKHDYPLYHLCGGNAKCTTCRVFVTDGLQYLSTRNDREQTLADRKGWPTEIRLACQTEVFGDISLRRIIKDNKDLKTVTSESKSSKTGEECYAVILFLDIKGFTAFTEASLPYDVVFVLNRFFQEMSEPVLNNGGEIDKFIGDGILAFFQLRNKDEVTKNEESLKKAKQETVHAAIRACLRMFDQLKKFNLEMKDRFNFTFDIRIGLHAGNVIYGDIGHSEYKSQTVLGDTVNVASRLEALNKKTNTSFLVSDEIYKIIGKSLSVNKKVITRLRGKSEKMTAYSVLGFKVSDPVLRIQKSFDHVLENNPRWIEDYVDKLKSFVEENLDKNLEENQSLTNSNEFLNVIESIIEKLGNPVSLKKEVSKLAKIYESFGISKKEFPKLVPILISSIRENLPSEWNAELESIWNQMTMDLTIETIES
;
A
#
# COMPACT_ATOMS: atom_id res chain seq x y z
N MET A 1 -41.65 -7.63 24.91
CA MET A 1 -40.61 -6.66 24.47
C MET A 1 -40.10 -5.98 25.73
N SER A 2 -38.84 -5.57 25.72
CA SER A 2 -38.16 -4.99 26.89
C SER A 2 -37.90 -3.51 26.67
N ILE A 3 -37.77 -2.75 27.75
CA ILE A 3 -37.50 -1.32 27.72
C ILE A 3 -36.02 -1.04 28.03
N VAL A 4 -35.38 -0.24 27.19
CA VAL A 4 -34.02 0.26 27.40
C VAL A 4 -34.10 1.76 27.68
N THR A 5 -33.83 2.17 28.92
CA THR A 5 -33.89 3.58 29.34
C THR A 5 -32.51 4.21 29.35
N PHE A 6 -32.32 5.29 28.58
CA PHE A 6 -31.08 6.08 28.57
C PHE A 6 -31.19 7.30 29.50
N GLU A 7 -30.43 7.33 30.59
CA GLU A 7 -30.55 8.31 31.68
C GLU A 7 -29.97 9.72 31.38
N ASP A 8 -29.47 9.97 30.17
CA ASP A 8 -28.68 11.18 29.85
C ASP A 8 -29.46 12.28 29.09
N LYS A 9 -30.69 12.01 28.66
CA LYS A 9 -31.69 13.00 28.22
C LYS A 9 -33.08 12.51 28.59
N GLU A 10 -33.77 13.22 29.50
CA GLU A 10 -35.19 13.02 29.83
C GLU A 10 -35.65 11.56 30.04
N ASN A 11 -34.77 10.65 30.50
CA ASN A 11 -35.07 9.22 30.69
C ASN A 11 -35.85 8.60 29.51
N PHE A 12 -35.34 8.74 28.29
CA PHE A 12 -36.02 8.28 27.09
C PHE A 12 -36.10 6.73 27.04
N PRO A 13 -37.30 6.12 27.20
CA PRO A 13 -37.44 4.67 27.16
C PRO A 13 -37.56 4.19 25.71
N LEU A 14 -36.74 3.22 25.30
CA LEU A 14 -36.77 2.63 23.96
C LEU A 14 -37.20 1.17 24.01
N GLU A 15 -38.15 0.77 23.18
CA GLU A 15 -38.67 -0.60 23.14
C GLU A 15 -37.84 -1.50 22.20
N THR A 16 -37.33 -2.62 22.71
CA THR A 16 -36.59 -3.60 21.89
C THR A 16 -37.42 -4.08 20.70
N ASN A 17 -36.81 -4.26 19.53
CA ASN A 17 -37.51 -4.74 18.32
C ASN A 17 -37.83 -6.24 18.35
N LYS A 18 -37.08 -7.02 19.10
CA LYS A 18 -37.25 -8.46 19.31
C LYS A 18 -36.68 -8.83 20.69
N PRO A 19 -37.14 -9.92 21.32
CA PRO A 19 -36.44 -10.50 22.46
C PRO A 19 -34.98 -10.80 22.10
N GLY A 20 -34.03 -10.46 22.99
CA GLY A 20 -32.60 -10.63 22.71
C GLY A 20 -32.02 -9.62 21.71
N ALA A 21 -32.73 -8.54 21.39
CA ALA A 21 -32.14 -7.43 20.66
C ALA A 21 -30.96 -6.84 21.43
N THR A 22 -29.91 -6.45 20.72
CA THR A 22 -28.80 -5.73 21.35
C THR A 22 -29.21 -4.31 21.72
N ILE A 23 -28.50 -3.73 22.70
CA ILE A 23 -28.68 -2.32 23.08
C ILE A 23 -28.43 -1.40 21.87
N LEU A 24 -27.43 -1.71 21.02
CA LEU A 24 -27.14 -0.94 19.80
C LEU A 24 -28.26 -1.06 18.76
N GLU A 25 -28.78 -2.26 18.48
CA GLU A 25 -29.92 -2.43 17.56
C GLU A 25 -31.14 -1.62 18.02
N THR A 26 -31.41 -1.63 19.33
CA THR A 26 -32.51 -0.89 19.95
C THR A 26 -32.31 0.62 19.79
N ALA A 27 -31.09 1.11 20.02
CA ALA A 27 -30.74 2.51 19.84
C ALA A 27 -30.88 2.95 18.37
N LEU A 28 -30.29 2.21 17.43
CA LEU A 28 -30.32 2.54 16.00
C LEU A 28 -31.75 2.56 15.43
N LYS A 29 -32.62 1.64 15.86
CA LYS A 29 -34.03 1.62 15.43
C LYS A 29 -34.79 2.91 15.75
N HIS A 30 -34.46 3.55 16.87
CA HIS A 30 -35.14 4.77 17.33
C HIS A 30 -34.34 6.03 17.02
N ASP A 31 -33.39 5.94 16.09
CA ASP A 31 -32.46 7.02 15.75
C ASP A 31 -31.73 7.60 16.99
N TYR A 32 -31.59 6.78 18.04
CA TYR A 32 -30.91 7.19 19.25
C TYR A 32 -29.40 7.15 19.00
N PRO A 33 -28.69 8.27 19.17
CA PRO A 33 -27.30 8.39 18.75
C PRO A 33 -26.36 7.72 19.74
N LEU A 34 -25.87 6.54 19.37
CA LEU A 34 -24.88 5.76 20.11
C LEU A 34 -23.64 5.54 19.25
N TYR A 35 -22.44 5.82 19.76
CA TYR A 35 -21.20 5.61 19.00
C TYR A 35 -20.97 4.14 18.69
N HIS A 36 -20.61 3.80 17.46
CA HIS A 36 -20.32 2.42 17.06
C HIS A 36 -19.30 2.40 15.91
N LEU A 37 -18.10 2.94 16.15
CA LEU A 37 -17.11 3.23 15.09
C LEU A 37 -16.79 2.02 14.20
N CYS A 38 -16.75 0.81 14.78
CA CYS A 38 -16.50 -0.44 14.04
C CYS A 38 -17.76 -1.09 13.42
N GLY A 39 -18.89 -0.39 13.35
CA GLY A 39 -20.15 -0.94 12.85
C GLY A 39 -20.80 -2.00 13.75
N GLY A 40 -20.47 -2.02 15.05
CA GLY A 40 -21.03 -2.99 16.00
C GLY A 40 -20.32 -4.35 16.09
N ASN A 41 -19.13 -4.48 15.50
CA ASN A 41 -18.39 -5.75 15.44
C ASN A 41 -17.49 -6.06 16.65
N ALA A 42 -17.64 -5.33 17.76
CA ALA A 42 -16.76 -5.44 18.94
C ALA A 42 -15.25 -5.26 18.63
N LYS A 43 -14.91 -4.47 17.61
CA LYS A 43 -13.52 -4.08 17.28
C LYS A 43 -13.13 -2.71 17.85
N CYS A 44 -14.07 -2.00 18.47
CA CYS A 44 -13.85 -0.75 19.18
C CYS A 44 -14.58 -0.78 20.52
N THR A 45 -14.35 0.24 21.35
CA THR A 45 -15.00 0.37 22.67
C THR A 45 -15.88 1.62 22.76
N THR A 46 -16.28 2.18 21.61
CA THR A 46 -17.02 3.45 21.57
C THR A 46 -18.48 3.28 21.97
N CYS A 47 -19.07 2.11 21.73
CA CYS A 47 -20.46 1.79 22.09
C CYS A 47 -20.67 1.43 23.56
N ARG A 48 -19.68 1.72 24.42
CA ARG A 48 -19.74 1.37 25.83
C ARG A 48 -20.85 2.13 26.55
N VAL A 49 -21.60 1.37 27.33
CA VAL A 49 -22.63 1.87 28.24
C VAL A 49 -22.30 1.40 29.64
N PHE A 50 -22.75 2.18 30.62
CA PHE A 50 -22.74 1.78 32.01
C PHE A 50 -24.18 1.45 32.40
N VAL A 51 -24.45 0.19 32.72
CA VAL A 51 -25.75 -0.29 33.16
C VAL A 51 -25.95 0.14 34.60
N THR A 52 -27.01 0.90 34.85
CA THR A 52 -27.35 1.42 36.18
C THR A 52 -28.37 0.54 36.89
N ASP A 53 -29.26 -0.11 36.14
CA ASP A 53 -30.23 -1.07 36.67
C ASP A 53 -30.55 -2.17 35.63
N GLY A 54 -30.99 -3.34 36.10
CA GLY A 54 -31.44 -4.46 35.27
C GLY A 54 -30.33 -5.34 34.71
N LEU A 55 -29.16 -5.41 35.36
CA LEU A 55 -28.01 -6.21 34.88
C LEU A 55 -28.33 -7.71 34.74
N GLN A 56 -29.21 -8.25 35.58
CA GLN A 56 -29.71 -9.62 35.54
C GLN A 56 -30.55 -9.94 34.29
N TYR A 57 -31.05 -8.92 33.59
CA TYR A 57 -31.85 -9.07 32.37
C TYR A 57 -31.01 -9.00 31.09
N LEU A 58 -29.69 -8.99 31.21
CA LEU A 58 -28.75 -8.94 30.09
C LEU A 58 -28.19 -10.32 29.81
N SER A 59 -27.86 -10.56 28.55
CA SER A 59 -26.98 -11.67 28.17
C SER A 59 -25.68 -11.64 28.97
N THR A 60 -25.11 -12.82 29.23
CA THR A 60 -23.71 -12.94 29.64
C THR A 60 -22.82 -12.36 28.54
N ARG A 61 -21.63 -11.89 28.91
CA ARG A 61 -20.66 -11.42 27.91
C ARG A 61 -20.34 -12.55 26.96
N ASN A 62 -20.44 -12.29 25.65
CA ASN A 62 -19.91 -13.19 24.65
C ASN A 62 -18.37 -13.09 24.62
N ASP A 63 -17.70 -13.99 23.90
CA ASP A 63 -16.23 -14.06 23.86
C ASP A 63 -15.57 -12.73 23.45
N ARG A 64 -16.19 -12.00 22.51
CA ARG A 64 -15.67 -10.72 21.99
C ARG A 64 -15.73 -9.64 23.06
N GLU A 65 -16.86 -9.52 23.74
CA GLU A 65 -17.05 -8.57 24.84
C GLU A 65 -16.17 -8.93 26.05
N GLN A 66 -16.12 -10.20 26.43
CA GLN A 66 -15.35 -10.70 27.57
C GLN A 66 -13.85 -10.43 27.37
N THR A 67 -13.31 -10.72 26.19
CA THR A 67 -11.90 -10.44 25.85
C THR A 67 -11.53 -8.97 26.03
N LEU A 68 -12.41 -8.05 25.62
CA LEU A 68 -12.19 -6.61 25.77
C LEU A 68 -12.31 -6.16 27.23
N ALA A 69 -13.28 -6.71 27.95
CA ALA A 69 -13.49 -6.42 29.36
C ALA A 69 -12.30 -6.86 30.22
N ASP A 70 -11.79 -8.07 30.02
CA ASP A 70 -10.63 -8.60 30.75
C ASP A 70 -9.39 -7.75 30.47
N ARG A 71 -9.14 -7.43 29.20
CA ARG A 71 -8.01 -6.60 28.79
C ARG A 71 -8.04 -5.20 29.42
N LYS A 72 -9.23 -4.65 29.64
CA LYS A 72 -9.42 -3.28 30.13
C LYS A 72 -9.79 -3.20 31.61
N GLY A 73 -9.97 -4.33 32.29
CA GLY A 73 -10.38 -4.40 33.68
C GLY A 73 -11.78 -3.83 33.92
N TRP A 74 -12.74 -4.11 33.03
CA TRP A 74 -14.09 -3.57 33.17
C TRP A 74 -14.94 -4.35 34.17
N PRO A 75 -15.62 -3.66 35.11
CA PRO A 75 -16.60 -4.31 35.98
C PRO A 75 -17.83 -4.73 35.15
N THR A 76 -18.69 -5.58 35.71
CA THR A 76 -19.84 -6.19 35.01
C THR A 76 -20.82 -5.18 34.44
N GLU A 77 -20.93 -4.00 35.05
CA GLU A 77 -21.84 -2.91 34.67
C GLU A 77 -21.41 -2.22 33.39
N ILE A 78 -20.13 -2.30 33.01
CA ILE A 78 -19.65 -1.76 31.75
C ILE A 78 -19.86 -2.81 30.67
N ARG A 79 -20.77 -2.49 29.73
CA ARG A 79 -21.18 -3.37 28.65
C ARG A 79 -20.92 -2.75 27.29
N LEU A 80 -20.69 -3.59 26.28
CA LEU A 80 -20.68 -3.17 24.88
C LEU A 80 -22.08 -3.24 24.31
N ALA A 81 -22.68 -2.08 24.02
CA ALA A 81 -24.06 -2.04 23.54
C ALA A 81 -24.29 -2.87 22.27
N CYS A 82 -23.26 -3.04 21.43
CA CYS A 82 -23.35 -3.84 20.22
C CYS A 82 -23.32 -5.35 20.43
N GLN A 83 -22.94 -5.83 21.61
CA GLN A 83 -22.83 -7.27 21.92
C GLN A 83 -23.80 -7.72 23.00
N THR A 84 -24.32 -6.77 23.80
CA THR A 84 -25.19 -7.06 24.92
C THR A 84 -26.65 -7.11 24.47
N GLU A 85 -27.20 -8.31 24.46
CA GLU A 85 -28.63 -8.60 24.26
C GLU A 85 -29.45 -8.34 25.54
N VAL A 86 -30.69 -7.89 25.35
CA VAL A 86 -31.63 -7.48 26.41
C VAL A 86 -32.85 -8.41 26.46
N PHE A 87 -33.21 -8.86 27.67
CA PHE A 87 -34.34 -9.79 27.92
C PHE A 87 -35.38 -9.26 28.93
N GLY A 88 -35.16 -8.09 29.50
CA GLY A 88 -36.02 -7.43 30.48
C GLY A 88 -35.68 -5.95 30.58
N ASP A 89 -36.41 -5.19 31.39
CA ASP A 89 -36.26 -3.74 31.43
C ASP A 89 -34.94 -3.34 32.10
N ILE A 90 -34.21 -2.41 31.46
CA ILE A 90 -32.90 -1.95 31.92
C ILE A 90 -32.81 -0.43 31.91
N SER A 91 -31.95 0.09 32.77
CA SER A 91 -31.53 1.50 32.74
C SER A 91 -30.02 1.57 32.56
N LEU A 92 -29.58 2.54 31.75
CA LEU A 92 -28.17 2.74 31.45
C LEU A 92 -27.85 4.19 31.18
N ARG A 93 -26.56 4.52 31.30
CA ARG A 93 -26.01 5.83 30.94
C ARG A 93 -24.90 5.66 29.90
N ARG A 94 -24.81 6.61 28.96
CA ARG A 94 -23.65 6.67 28.06
C ARG A 94 -22.39 7.01 28.86
N ILE A 95 -21.31 6.30 28.54
CA ILE A 95 -19.98 6.62 29.07
C ILE A 95 -19.37 7.77 28.25
N ILE A 96 -19.63 7.81 26.95
CA ILE A 96 -19.21 8.91 26.06
C ILE A 96 -20.38 9.86 25.89
N LYS A 97 -20.32 11.04 26.53
CA LYS A 97 -21.42 12.02 26.62
C LYS A 97 -21.20 13.31 25.82
N ASP A 98 -20.10 13.43 25.07
CA ASP A 98 -19.72 14.72 24.50
C ASP A 98 -20.70 15.24 23.45
N ASN A 99 -21.28 16.41 23.72
CA ASN A 99 -22.30 17.06 22.89
C ASN A 99 -21.77 17.59 21.55
N LYS A 100 -20.44 17.80 21.44
CA LYS A 100 -19.79 18.20 20.17
C LYS A 100 -19.75 17.05 19.16
N ASP A 101 -19.62 15.82 19.64
CA ASP A 101 -19.44 14.62 18.82
C ASP A 101 -20.77 14.01 18.32
N LEU A 102 -21.90 14.39 18.94
CA LEU A 102 -23.24 13.94 18.55
C LEU A 102 -23.68 14.46 17.17
N LYS A 103 -23.20 15.64 16.75
CA LYS A 103 -23.40 16.15 15.38
C LYS A 103 -22.58 15.37 14.35
N THR A 104 -21.44 14.84 14.77
CA THR A 104 -20.53 14.03 13.97
C THR A 104 -21.17 12.67 13.66
N VAL A 105 -21.79 12.00 14.65
CA VAL A 105 -22.49 10.70 14.45
C VAL A 105 -23.67 10.80 13.47
N THR A 106 -24.41 11.90 13.46
CA THR A 106 -25.62 12.07 12.61
C THR A 106 -25.31 12.61 11.22
N SER A 107 -24.17 13.27 11.01
CA SER A 107 -23.75 13.77 9.69
C SER A 107 -22.78 12.82 8.96
N GLU A 108 -21.95 12.07 9.68
CA GLU A 108 -20.97 11.14 9.11
C GLU A 108 -21.55 9.77 8.74
N SER A 109 -22.74 9.44 9.24
CA SER A 109 -23.43 8.17 8.97
C SER A 109 -23.94 8.01 7.53
N LYS A 110 -23.86 9.05 6.69
CA LYS A 110 -24.31 8.98 5.29
C LYS A 110 -23.22 9.07 4.21
N SER A 111 -21.96 9.43 4.51
CA SER A 111 -20.93 9.41 3.44
C SER A 111 -19.45 9.34 3.82
N SER A 112 -19.03 9.49 5.08
CA SER A 112 -17.60 9.38 5.41
C SER A 112 -17.26 7.98 5.91
N LYS A 113 -16.40 7.26 5.17
CA LYS A 113 -15.82 5.98 5.64
C LYS A 113 -15.04 6.26 6.93
N THR A 114 -15.61 5.92 8.08
CA THR A 114 -15.03 6.07 9.44
C THR A 114 -13.78 5.21 9.71
N GLY A 115 -13.21 4.61 8.67
CA GLY A 115 -12.09 3.67 8.73
C GLY A 115 -12.53 2.24 8.43
N GLU A 116 -11.92 1.62 7.43
CA GLU A 116 -12.05 0.19 7.14
C GLU A 116 -10.81 -0.57 7.61
N GLU A 117 -10.99 -1.73 8.25
CA GLU A 117 -9.85 -2.59 8.58
C GLU A 117 -9.35 -3.29 7.31
N CYS A 118 -8.10 -3.08 6.93
CA CYS A 118 -7.47 -3.74 5.79
C CYS A 118 -6.11 -4.34 6.17
N TYR A 119 -5.68 -5.36 5.41
CA TYR A 119 -4.32 -5.86 5.50
C TYR A 119 -3.42 -4.98 4.63
N ALA A 120 -2.32 -4.50 5.18
CA ALA A 120 -1.38 -3.66 4.44
C ALA A 120 0.07 -3.97 4.83
N VAL A 121 0.98 -3.65 3.92
CA VAL A 121 2.41 -3.54 4.19
C VAL A 121 2.74 -2.07 4.37
N ILE A 122 3.26 -1.70 5.54
CA ILE A 122 3.62 -0.33 5.90
C ILE A 122 5.11 -0.13 5.72
N LEU A 123 5.48 0.94 5.01
CA LEU A 123 6.82 1.38 4.73
C LEU A 123 7.08 2.69 5.44
N PHE A 124 8.14 2.72 6.24
CA PHE A 124 8.77 3.96 6.71
C PHE A 124 10.15 4.08 6.08
N LEU A 125 10.43 5.24 5.51
CA LEU A 125 11.73 5.62 5.01
C LEU A 125 12.21 6.86 5.76
N ASP A 126 13.51 6.92 6.05
CA ASP A 126 14.22 8.07 6.66
C ASP A 126 15.54 8.32 5.92
N ILE A 127 15.99 9.58 5.83
CA ILE A 127 17.29 9.91 5.23
C ILE A 127 18.38 9.80 6.31
N LYS A 128 19.38 8.95 6.05
CA LYS A 128 20.55 8.84 6.92
C LYS A 128 21.41 10.09 6.81
N GLY A 129 21.46 10.84 7.92
CA GLY A 129 22.37 11.98 8.07
C GLY A 129 21.84 13.29 7.51
N PHE A 130 20.52 13.40 7.27
CA PHE A 130 19.91 14.62 6.74
C PHE A 130 20.19 15.86 7.58
N THR A 131 20.22 15.74 8.92
CA THR A 131 20.56 16.85 9.81
C THR A 131 21.90 17.51 9.45
N ALA A 132 22.93 16.71 9.14
CA ALA A 132 24.24 17.24 8.76
C ALA A 132 24.20 18.01 7.43
N PHE A 133 23.37 17.56 6.48
CA PHE A 133 23.12 18.29 5.23
C PHE A 133 22.41 19.62 5.51
N THR A 134 21.36 19.62 6.34
CA THR A 134 20.63 20.85 6.67
C THR A 134 21.47 21.89 7.39
N GLU A 135 22.43 21.47 8.21
CA GLU A 135 23.37 22.38 8.90
C GLU A 135 24.41 23.00 7.96
N ALA A 136 24.74 22.30 6.87
CA ALA A 136 25.79 22.70 5.93
C ALA A 136 25.26 23.42 4.68
N SER A 137 23.94 23.48 4.47
CA SER A 137 23.31 23.98 3.25
C SER A 137 22.39 25.18 3.50
N LEU A 138 22.16 25.98 2.45
CA LEU A 138 21.21 27.09 2.52
C LEU A 138 19.77 26.56 2.59
N PRO A 139 18.84 27.25 3.27
CA PRO A 139 17.48 26.75 3.46
C PRO A 139 16.73 26.42 2.15
N TYR A 140 16.93 27.21 1.09
CA TYR A 140 16.28 26.94 -0.20
C TYR A 140 16.91 25.75 -0.94
N ASP A 141 18.20 25.50 -0.76
CA ASP A 141 18.86 24.29 -1.28
C ASP A 141 18.32 23.05 -0.57
N VAL A 142 18.12 23.15 0.75
CA VAL A 142 17.49 22.07 1.53
C VAL A 142 16.09 21.77 1.01
N VAL A 143 15.27 22.79 0.77
CA VAL A 143 13.92 22.61 0.21
C VAL A 143 13.97 21.99 -1.19
N PHE A 144 14.86 22.45 -2.06
CA PHE A 144 15.04 21.91 -3.40
C PHE A 144 15.40 20.41 -3.36
N VAL A 145 16.44 20.05 -2.59
CA VAL A 145 16.91 18.68 -2.46
C VAL A 145 15.84 17.79 -1.82
N LEU A 146 15.13 18.28 -0.82
CA LEU A 146 14.09 17.50 -0.15
C LEU A 146 12.89 17.22 -1.06
N ASN A 147 12.43 18.22 -1.81
CA ASN A 147 11.34 18.02 -2.78
C ASN A 147 11.76 17.05 -3.89
N ARG A 148 12.99 17.18 -4.39
CA ARG A 148 13.55 16.25 -5.38
C ARG A 148 13.62 14.84 -4.83
N PHE A 149 14.12 14.68 -3.60
CA PHE A 149 14.18 13.39 -2.91
C PHE A 149 12.80 12.75 -2.76
N PHE A 150 11.80 13.51 -2.30
CA PHE A 150 10.44 12.99 -2.15
C PHE A 150 9.82 12.57 -3.47
N GLN A 151 10.06 13.31 -4.56
CA GLN A 151 9.62 12.90 -5.89
C GLN A 151 10.27 11.56 -6.28
N GLU A 152 11.60 11.50 -6.26
CA GLU A 152 12.36 10.34 -6.73
C GLU A 152 12.11 9.08 -5.89
N MET A 153 11.95 9.21 -4.57
CA MET A 153 11.69 8.06 -3.69
C MET A 153 10.22 7.64 -3.69
N SER A 154 9.28 8.51 -4.05
CA SER A 154 7.85 8.16 -4.13
C SER A 154 7.53 7.35 -5.39
N GLU A 155 8.23 7.59 -6.50
CA GLU A 155 8.00 6.90 -7.77
C GLU A 155 8.02 5.36 -7.64
N PRO A 156 9.05 4.73 -7.02
CA PRO A 156 9.03 3.29 -6.75
C PRO A 156 7.81 2.77 -6.00
N VAL A 157 7.25 3.55 -5.06
CA VAL A 157 6.04 3.17 -4.31
C VAL A 157 4.85 3.13 -5.24
N LEU A 158 4.61 4.24 -5.96
CA LEU A 158 3.46 4.42 -6.83
C LEU A 158 3.48 3.43 -8.01
N ASN A 159 4.65 3.21 -8.59
CA ASN A 159 4.87 2.29 -9.70
C ASN A 159 4.70 0.81 -9.30
N ASN A 160 4.80 0.50 -8.00
CA ASN A 160 4.49 -0.83 -7.45
C ASN A 160 3.15 -0.89 -6.72
N GLY A 161 2.26 0.09 -6.95
CA GLY A 161 0.88 0.04 -6.50
C GLY A 161 0.67 0.34 -5.02
N GLY A 162 1.68 0.89 -4.36
CA GLY A 162 1.55 1.51 -3.06
C GLY A 162 1.05 2.94 -3.16
N GLU A 163 0.77 3.52 -2.00
CA GLU A 163 0.28 4.89 -1.84
C GLU A 163 1.16 5.62 -0.82
N ILE A 164 1.39 6.91 -1.07
CA ILE A 164 2.05 7.80 -0.12
C ILE A 164 0.99 8.30 0.86
N ASP A 165 1.20 8.03 2.14
CA ASP A 165 0.31 8.48 3.21
C ASP A 165 0.63 9.92 3.60
N LYS A 166 1.89 10.19 3.97
CA LYS A 166 2.42 11.54 4.21
C LYS A 166 3.95 11.58 4.28
N PHE A 167 4.48 12.78 4.16
CA PHE A 167 5.88 13.10 4.46
C PHE A 167 6.01 13.54 5.93
N ILE A 168 7.02 13.03 6.65
CA ILE A 168 7.24 13.29 8.07
C ILE A 168 8.68 13.75 8.28
N GLY A 169 8.91 15.06 8.39
CA GLY A 169 10.26 15.60 8.40
C GLY A 169 10.96 15.31 7.07
N ASP A 170 12.03 14.53 7.11
CA ASP A 170 12.78 14.00 5.97
C ASP A 170 12.39 12.57 5.57
N GLY A 171 11.40 12.00 6.24
CA GLY A 171 10.93 10.65 6.00
C GLY A 171 9.65 10.54 5.17
N ILE A 172 9.40 9.33 4.66
CA ILE A 172 8.21 8.97 3.90
C ILE A 172 7.46 7.87 4.65
N LEU A 173 6.15 8.08 4.86
CA LEU A 173 5.22 7.03 5.23
C LEU A 173 4.42 6.62 3.98
N ALA A 174 4.51 5.35 3.64
CA ALA A 174 3.77 4.75 2.54
C ALA A 174 3.17 3.41 2.95
N PHE A 175 2.19 2.95 2.19
CA PHE A 175 1.59 1.63 2.41
C PHE A 175 1.19 0.95 1.10
N PHE A 176 1.09 -0.38 1.17
CA PHE A 176 0.60 -1.24 0.10
C PHE A 176 -0.59 -2.01 0.65
N GLN A 177 -1.81 -1.71 0.17
CA GLN A 177 -3.01 -2.40 0.62
C GLN A 177 -3.23 -3.69 -0.17
N LEU A 178 -3.76 -4.70 0.51
CA LEU A 178 -4.27 -5.89 -0.16
C LEU A 178 -5.51 -5.50 -0.99
N ARG A 179 -5.37 -5.55 -2.31
CA ARG A 179 -6.43 -5.21 -3.28
C ARG A 179 -7.48 -6.33 -3.38
N ASN A 180 -8.70 -5.97 -3.80
CA ASN A 180 -9.82 -6.87 -4.11
C ASN A 180 -10.21 -7.83 -2.98
N LYS A 181 -10.36 -7.33 -1.74
CA LYS A 181 -10.78 -8.13 -0.57
C LYS A 181 -11.94 -9.08 -0.89
N ASP A 182 -13.00 -8.59 -1.52
CA ASP A 182 -14.23 -9.35 -1.74
C ASP A 182 -14.06 -10.55 -2.69
N GLU A 183 -13.11 -10.49 -3.64
CA GLU A 183 -12.80 -11.61 -4.53
C GLU A 183 -11.72 -12.53 -3.95
N VAL A 184 -10.76 -11.96 -3.21
CA VAL A 184 -9.58 -12.65 -2.67
C VAL A 184 -9.90 -13.45 -1.42
N THR A 185 -10.94 -13.09 -0.65
CA THR A 185 -11.34 -13.83 0.57
C THR A 185 -12.17 -15.09 0.32
N LYS A 186 -12.37 -15.50 -0.95
CA LYS A 186 -13.16 -16.70 -1.29
C LYS A 186 -12.53 -18.01 -0.82
N ASN A 187 -11.19 -18.08 -0.72
CA ASN A 187 -10.49 -19.21 -0.10
C ASN A 187 -9.15 -18.77 0.54
N GLU A 188 -8.63 -19.57 1.47
CA GLU A 188 -7.40 -19.25 2.21
C GLU A 188 -6.14 -19.15 1.32
N GLU A 189 -6.08 -19.94 0.26
CA GLU A 189 -4.95 -19.97 -0.66
C GLU A 189 -4.84 -18.68 -1.49
N SER A 190 -5.96 -18.15 -1.97
CA SER A 190 -6.02 -16.89 -2.72
C SER A 190 -5.62 -15.72 -1.83
N LEU A 191 -6.08 -15.72 -0.57
CA LEU A 191 -5.67 -14.72 0.42
C LEU A 191 -4.17 -14.77 0.71
N LYS A 192 -3.61 -15.98 0.84
CA LYS A 192 -2.17 -16.16 1.03
C LYS A 192 -1.38 -15.62 -0.16
N LYS A 193 -1.79 -15.96 -1.39
CA LYS A 193 -1.14 -15.47 -2.62
C LYS A 193 -1.22 -13.94 -2.73
N ALA A 194 -2.37 -13.34 -2.46
CA ALA A 194 -2.52 -11.89 -2.49
C ALA A 194 -1.63 -11.19 -1.46
N LYS A 195 -1.53 -11.74 -0.24
CA LYS A 195 -0.58 -11.23 0.78
C LYS A 195 0.88 -11.35 0.32
N GLN A 196 1.25 -12.44 -0.34
CA GLN A 196 2.58 -12.61 -0.91
C GLN A 196 2.87 -11.55 -1.98
N GLU A 197 1.95 -11.31 -2.91
CA GLU A 197 2.11 -10.29 -3.95
C GLU A 197 2.19 -8.87 -3.37
N THR A 198 1.37 -8.53 -2.36
CA THR A 198 1.45 -7.22 -1.69
C THR A 198 2.82 -7.02 -1.03
N VAL A 199 3.37 -8.07 -0.41
CA VAL A 199 4.71 -8.04 0.20
C VAL A 199 5.82 -7.97 -0.86
N HIS A 200 5.68 -8.69 -1.97
CA HIS A 200 6.61 -8.62 -3.11
C HIS A 200 6.66 -7.20 -3.68
N ALA A 201 5.50 -6.59 -3.96
CA ALA A 201 5.40 -5.23 -4.47
C ALA A 201 6.08 -4.20 -3.56
N ALA A 202 5.85 -4.32 -2.24
CA ALA A 202 6.47 -3.42 -1.26
C ALA A 202 8.00 -3.57 -1.21
N ILE A 203 8.52 -4.80 -1.26
CA ILE A 203 9.97 -5.04 -1.26
C ILE A 203 10.59 -4.62 -2.59
N ARG A 204 9.90 -4.84 -3.71
CA ARG A 204 10.31 -4.36 -5.03
C ARG A 204 10.46 -2.84 -5.02
N ALA A 205 9.47 -2.11 -4.50
CA ALA A 205 9.54 -0.66 -4.34
C ALA A 205 10.76 -0.24 -3.51
N CYS A 206 11.02 -0.90 -2.38
CA CYS A 206 12.19 -0.60 -1.54
C CYS A 206 13.52 -0.81 -2.30
N LEU A 207 13.64 -1.90 -3.07
CA LEU A 207 14.84 -2.17 -3.86
C LEU A 207 15.01 -1.16 -5.00
N ARG A 208 13.92 -0.77 -5.67
CA ARG A 208 13.91 0.31 -6.67
C ARG A 208 14.26 1.67 -6.06
N MET A 209 13.87 1.98 -4.82
CA MET A 209 14.33 3.18 -4.11
C MET A 209 15.85 3.21 -3.97
N PHE A 210 16.50 2.09 -3.64
CA PHE A 210 17.96 2.04 -3.57
C PHE A 210 18.62 2.22 -4.94
N ASP A 211 18.00 1.75 -6.03
CA ASP A 211 18.50 2.00 -7.38
C ASP A 211 18.34 3.49 -7.74
N GLN A 212 17.18 4.08 -7.47
CA GLN A 212 16.92 5.51 -7.71
C GLN A 212 17.83 6.41 -6.88
N LEU A 213 18.14 6.02 -5.65
CA LEU A 213 19.04 6.73 -4.76
C LEU A 213 20.46 6.82 -5.36
N LYS A 214 20.92 5.81 -6.10
CA LYS A 214 22.22 5.88 -6.79
C LYS A 214 22.21 6.98 -7.84
N LYS A 215 21.17 7.03 -8.69
CA LYS A 215 20.99 8.05 -9.73
C LYS A 215 20.88 9.44 -9.09
N PHE A 216 20.05 9.58 -8.06
CA PHE A 216 19.92 10.80 -7.26
C PHE A 216 21.25 11.27 -6.67
N ASN A 217 22.06 10.36 -6.11
CA ASN A 217 23.36 10.71 -5.53
C ASN A 217 24.40 11.16 -6.54
N LEU A 218 24.33 10.70 -7.80
CA LEU A 218 25.19 11.24 -8.85
C LEU A 218 24.91 12.73 -9.06
N GLU A 219 23.62 13.10 -9.12
CA GLU A 219 23.18 14.50 -9.23
C GLU A 219 23.55 15.32 -7.99
N MET A 220 23.28 14.79 -6.79
CA MET A 220 23.55 15.50 -5.53
C MET A 220 25.05 15.71 -5.29
N LYS A 221 25.88 14.75 -5.68
CA LYS A 221 27.33 14.87 -5.57
C LYS A 221 27.87 15.95 -6.50
N ASP A 222 27.36 16.03 -7.72
CA ASP A 222 27.79 17.03 -8.70
C ASP A 222 27.36 18.45 -8.29
N ARG A 223 26.11 18.63 -7.88
CA ARG A 223 25.55 19.96 -7.58
C ARG A 223 25.84 20.47 -6.16
N PHE A 224 25.88 19.57 -5.17
CA PHE A 224 25.93 19.93 -3.74
C PHE A 224 27.09 19.27 -2.98
N ASN A 225 27.94 18.47 -3.65
CA ASN A 225 29.04 17.71 -3.02
C ASN A 225 28.56 16.87 -1.82
N PHE A 226 27.36 16.31 -1.91
CA PHE A 226 26.75 15.50 -0.87
C PHE A 226 26.18 14.20 -1.44
N THR A 227 26.22 13.14 -0.65
CA THR A 227 25.59 11.85 -0.98
C THR A 227 24.74 11.40 0.19
N PHE A 228 23.54 10.92 -0.10
CA PHE A 228 22.57 10.45 0.87
C PHE A 228 22.55 8.92 0.93
N ASP A 229 22.15 8.42 2.08
CA ASP A 229 21.81 7.01 2.29
C ASP A 229 20.42 6.97 2.94
N ILE A 230 19.71 5.86 2.85
CA ILE A 230 18.34 5.74 3.37
C ILE A 230 18.21 4.58 4.34
N ARG A 231 17.25 4.70 5.25
CA ARG A 231 16.82 3.63 6.14
C ARG A 231 15.37 3.31 5.86
N ILE A 232 15.07 2.03 5.65
CA ILE A 232 13.73 1.54 5.38
C ILE A 232 13.33 0.51 6.44
N GLY A 233 12.15 0.70 7.02
CA GLY A 233 11.47 -0.26 7.87
C GLY A 233 10.17 -0.73 7.23
N LEU A 234 10.01 -2.05 7.08
CA LEU A 234 8.83 -2.65 6.44
C LEU A 234 8.16 -3.66 7.38
N HIS A 235 6.85 -3.52 7.56
CA HIS A 235 6.05 -4.45 8.36
C HIS A 235 4.68 -4.68 7.72
N ALA A 236 4.16 -5.90 7.86
CA ALA A 236 2.86 -6.27 7.32
C ALA A 236 1.89 -6.67 8.42
N GLY A 237 0.65 -6.23 8.32
CA GLY A 237 -0.38 -6.50 9.32
C GLY A 237 -1.69 -5.78 9.02
N ASN A 238 -2.66 -5.92 9.93
CA ASN A 238 -3.92 -5.20 9.80
C ASN A 238 -3.76 -3.75 10.24
N VAL A 239 -4.42 -2.85 9.52
CA VAL A 239 -4.53 -1.41 9.81
C VAL A 239 -5.97 -0.96 9.63
N ILE A 240 -6.30 0.19 10.21
CA ILE A 240 -7.51 0.93 9.86
C ILE A 240 -7.12 1.97 8.81
N TYR A 241 -7.79 1.96 7.67
CA TYR A 241 -7.62 2.93 6.59
C TYR A 241 -8.89 3.76 6.46
N GLY A 242 -8.79 5.09 6.54
CA GLY A 242 -9.94 5.97 6.34
C GLY A 242 -9.66 7.44 6.58
N ASP A 243 -10.71 8.26 6.50
CA ASP A 243 -10.63 9.71 6.67
C ASP A 243 -10.48 10.06 8.16
N ILE A 244 -9.29 10.49 8.56
CA ILE A 244 -8.97 10.83 9.95
C ILE A 244 -8.48 12.27 10.00
N GLY A 245 -8.98 13.03 10.98
CA GLY A 245 -8.54 14.40 11.23
C GLY A 245 -9.69 15.31 11.65
N HIS A 246 -9.37 16.60 11.83
CA HIS A 246 -10.36 17.66 12.01
C HIS A 246 -11.24 17.75 10.75
N SER A 247 -12.50 18.17 10.87
CA SER A 247 -13.46 18.21 9.74
C SER A 247 -12.95 18.97 8.51
N GLU A 248 -12.15 20.01 8.72
CA GLU A 248 -11.55 20.83 7.65
C GLU A 248 -10.20 20.31 7.14
N TYR A 249 -9.57 19.39 7.87
CA TYR A 249 -8.23 18.87 7.62
C TYR A 249 -8.19 17.34 7.67
N LYS A 250 -9.24 16.67 7.16
CA LYS A 250 -9.28 15.21 7.06
C LYS A 250 -8.31 14.75 5.97
N SER A 251 -7.57 13.68 6.25
CA SER A 251 -6.75 12.97 5.28
C SER A 251 -7.04 11.49 5.35
N GLN A 252 -7.10 10.83 4.20
CA GLN A 252 -7.05 9.37 4.15
C GLN A 252 -5.70 8.90 4.66
N THR A 253 -5.70 8.07 5.69
CA THR A 253 -4.46 7.61 6.32
C THR A 253 -4.62 6.25 6.97
N VAL A 254 -3.49 5.58 7.22
CA VAL A 254 -3.43 4.30 7.93
C VAL A 254 -3.15 4.48 9.43
N LEU A 255 -3.88 3.75 10.27
CA LEU A 255 -3.69 3.69 11.71
C LEU A 255 -3.56 2.25 12.21
N GLY A 256 -2.78 2.07 13.26
CA GLY A 256 -2.71 0.79 13.98
C GLY A 256 -1.33 0.51 14.55
N ASP A 257 -1.22 -0.58 15.32
CA ASP A 257 0.05 -1.05 15.85
C ASP A 257 1.04 -1.40 14.72
N THR A 258 0.53 -1.89 13.58
CA THR A 258 1.32 -2.18 12.37
C THR A 258 2.13 -0.96 11.91
N VAL A 259 1.53 0.23 11.90
CA VAL A 259 2.22 1.48 11.53
C VAL A 259 3.35 1.80 12.50
N ASN A 260 3.07 1.66 13.81
CA ASN A 260 4.08 1.89 14.85
C ASN A 260 5.24 0.90 14.79
N VAL A 261 4.97 -0.36 14.44
CA VAL A 261 6.01 -1.38 14.27
C VAL A 261 6.92 -1.05 13.10
N ALA A 262 6.37 -0.64 11.94
CA ALA A 262 7.16 -0.26 10.78
C ALA A 262 8.09 0.94 11.08
N SER A 263 7.58 1.99 11.72
CA SER A 263 8.39 3.14 12.16
C SER A 263 9.53 2.72 13.10
N ARG A 264 9.27 1.79 14.01
CA ARG A 264 10.30 1.29 14.93
C ARG A 264 11.34 0.41 14.23
N LEU A 265 10.97 -0.31 13.18
CA LEU A 265 11.90 -1.08 12.34
C LEU A 265 12.80 -0.15 11.54
N GLU A 266 12.27 0.96 11.00
CA GLU A 266 13.08 1.99 10.37
C GLU A 266 14.12 2.48 11.38
N ALA A 267 13.69 2.97 12.55
CA ALA A 267 14.60 3.53 13.55
C ALA A 267 15.63 2.51 14.08
N LEU A 268 15.32 1.21 14.02
CA LEU A 268 16.22 0.13 14.41
C LEU A 268 17.45 0.04 13.49
N ASN A 269 17.33 0.41 12.21
CA ASN A 269 18.43 0.41 11.24
C ASN A 269 19.67 1.16 11.76
N LYS A 270 19.46 2.32 12.38
CA LYS A 270 20.54 3.12 12.98
C LYS A 270 21.32 2.35 14.05
N LYS A 271 20.63 1.57 14.88
CA LYS A 271 21.25 0.80 15.97
C LYS A 271 21.94 -0.47 15.49
N THR A 272 21.49 -1.01 14.36
CA THR A 272 21.99 -2.30 13.84
C THR A 272 22.97 -2.17 12.69
N ASN A 273 23.23 -0.93 12.26
CA ASN A 273 24.01 -0.57 11.08
C ASN A 273 23.52 -1.28 9.81
N THR A 274 22.21 -1.20 9.58
CA THR A 274 21.53 -1.72 8.40
C THR A 274 20.81 -0.57 7.68
N SER A 275 20.39 -0.78 6.44
CA SER A 275 19.62 0.21 5.66
C SER A 275 18.21 -0.27 5.31
N PHE A 276 17.93 -1.57 5.37
CA PHE A 276 16.62 -2.12 5.05
C PHE A 276 16.29 -3.29 5.98
N LEU A 277 15.27 -3.10 6.82
CA LEU A 277 14.76 -4.10 7.76
C LEU A 277 13.31 -4.45 7.46
N VAL A 278 13.03 -5.75 7.42
CA VAL A 278 11.66 -6.29 7.36
C VAL A 278 11.33 -7.03 8.66
N SER A 279 10.06 -7.03 9.04
CA SER A 279 9.59 -7.76 10.23
C SER A 279 9.59 -9.28 10.03
N ASP A 280 9.43 -10.01 11.14
CA ASP A 280 9.28 -11.47 11.12
C ASP A 280 7.99 -11.92 10.41
N GLU A 281 6.92 -11.14 10.45
CA GLU A 281 5.69 -11.37 9.70
C GLU A 281 5.95 -11.38 8.19
N ILE A 282 6.71 -10.42 7.67
CA ILE A 282 7.11 -10.40 6.25
C ILE A 282 7.98 -11.61 5.93
N TYR A 283 8.94 -11.93 6.80
CA TYR A 283 9.83 -13.08 6.62
C TYR A 283 9.06 -14.42 6.65
N LYS A 284 7.99 -14.54 7.44
CA LYS A 284 7.11 -15.73 7.43
C LYS A 284 6.37 -15.90 6.10
N ILE A 285 5.99 -14.80 5.45
CA ILE A 285 5.21 -14.83 4.20
C ILE A 285 6.09 -15.18 3.01
N ILE A 286 7.29 -14.58 2.90
CA ILE A 286 8.16 -14.73 1.71
C ILE A 286 9.65 -14.96 2.00
N GLY A 287 10.05 -15.20 3.25
CA GLY A 287 11.47 -15.18 3.65
C GLY A 287 12.37 -16.18 2.93
N LYS A 288 11.82 -17.27 2.39
CA LYS A 288 12.56 -18.23 1.53
C LYS A 288 13.00 -17.62 0.19
N SER A 289 12.26 -16.62 -0.28
CA SER A 289 12.54 -15.90 -1.53
C SER A 289 13.45 -14.69 -1.31
N LEU A 290 13.84 -14.37 -0.07
CA LEU A 290 14.67 -13.21 0.25
C LEU A 290 16.13 -13.58 0.49
N SER A 291 17.03 -12.71 0.03
CA SER A 291 18.43 -12.71 0.43
C SER A 291 18.57 -11.85 1.69
N VAL A 292 18.97 -12.48 2.80
CA VAL A 292 19.07 -11.83 4.12
C VAL A 292 20.50 -11.84 4.60
N ASN A 293 21.00 -10.68 4.98
CA ASN A 293 22.35 -10.51 5.52
C ASN A 293 22.40 -10.78 7.04
N LYS A 294 21.41 -10.30 7.78
CA LYS A 294 21.45 -10.28 9.25
C LYS A 294 20.07 -10.49 9.84
N LYS A 295 19.98 -11.37 10.85
CA LYS A 295 18.83 -11.47 11.75
C LYS A 295 19.07 -10.60 12.98
N VAL A 296 18.13 -9.74 13.31
CA VAL A 296 18.15 -8.84 14.46
C VAL A 296 17.06 -9.27 15.43
N ILE A 297 17.40 -9.45 16.70
CA ILE A 297 16.42 -9.72 17.76
C ILE A 297 16.60 -8.65 18.83
N THR A 298 15.57 -7.86 19.09
CA THR A 298 15.63 -6.74 20.04
C THR A 298 14.30 -6.53 20.76
N ARG A 299 14.33 -5.93 21.95
CA ARG A 299 13.11 -5.40 22.58
C ARG A 299 12.88 -4.00 22.06
N LEU A 300 11.71 -3.77 21.47
CA LEU A 300 11.29 -2.42 21.12
C LEU A 300 10.85 -1.67 22.37
N ARG A 301 11.17 -0.37 22.41
CA ARG A 301 10.68 0.53 23.47
C ARG A 301 9.15 0.47 23.50
N GLY A 302 8.57 0.17 24.66
CA GLY A 302 7.11 0.10 24.84
C GLY A 302 6.45 -1.21 24.41
N LYS A 303 7.20 -2.28 24.12
CA LYS A 303 6.65 -3.66 24.05
C LYS A 303 7.38 -4.59 25.03
N SER A 304 6.62 -5.50 25.64
CA SER A 304 7.14 -6.55 26.52
C SER A 304 7.87 -7.66 25.73
N GLU A 305 7.42 -7.93 24.51
CA GLU A 305 7.94 -9.01 23.65
C GLU A 305 9.15 -8.58 22.82
N LYS A 306 10.04 -9.54 22.56
CA LYS A 306 11.19 -9.37 21.64
C LYS A 306 10.66 -9.36 20.21
N MET A 307 11.06 -8.37 19.43
CA MET A 307 10.86 -8.34 17.98
C MET A 307 12.03 -9.02 17.27
N THR A 308 11.70 -9.76 16.22
CA THR A 308 12.67 -10.27 15.25
C THR A 308 12.53 -9.49 13.95
N ALA A 309 13.65 -9.08 13.36
CA ALA A 309 13.72 -8.38 12.10
C ALA A 309 14.86 -8.94 11.25
N TYR A 310 14.79 -8.75 9.94
CA TYR A 310 15.74 -9.29 8.98
C TYR A 310 16.23 -8.19 8.05
N SER A 311 17.56 -8.08 7.90
CA SER A 311 18.18 -7.16 6.97
C SER A 311 18.17 -7.77 5.58
N VAL A 312 17.41 -7.16 4.67
CA VAL A 312 17.17 -7.67 3.31
C VAL A 312 18.14 -7.01 2.34
N LEU A 313 18.77 -7.82 1.50
CA LEU A 313 19.64 -7.36 0.40
C LEU A 313 18.94 -7.36 -0.96
N GLY A 314 17.87 -8.15 -1.09
CA GLY A 314 17.15 -8.36 -2.33
C GLY A 314 16.39 -9.67 -2.31
N PHE A 315 15.92 -10.09 -3.48
CA PHE A 315 15.33 -11.41 -3.66
C PHE A 315 16.43 -12.46 -3.94
N LYS A 316 16.33 -13.62 -3.28
CA LYS A 316 17.11 -14.83 -3.58
C LYS A 316 16.54 -15.55 -4.79
N VAL A 317 15.22 -15.66 -4.86
CA VAL A 317 14.49 -16.15 -6.03
C VAL A 317 14.07 -14.94 -6.83
N SER A 318 14.51 -14.87 -8.07
CA SER A 318 14.23 -13.80 -9.01
C SER A 318 12.78 -13.31 -8.96
N ASP A 319 12.57 -12.03 -8.67
CA ASP A 319 11.27 -11.38 -8.86
C ASP A 319 11.17 -10.91 -10.34
N PRO A 320 10.23 -11.45 -11.14
CA PRO A 320 10.20 -11.23 -12.59
C PRO A 320 10.09 -9.75 -12.98
N VAL A 321 9.26 -9.00 -12.26
CA VAL A 321 9.05 -7.57 -12.54
C VAL A 321 10.30 -6.76 -12.23
N LEU A 322 10.94 -7.02 -11.07
CA LEU A 322 12.18 -6.33 -10.72
C LEU A 322 13.30 -6.65 -11.70
N ARG A 323 13.38 -7.89 -12.20
CA ARG A 323 14.34 -8.26 -13.25
C ARG A 323 14.11 -7.46 -14.51
N ILE A 324 12.87 -7.37 -14.99
CA ILE A 324 12.53 -6.58 -16.18
C ILE A 324 12.94 -5.12 -15.98
N GLN A 325 12.52 -4.50 -14.88
CA GLN A 325 12.85 -3.12 -14.52
C GLN A 325 14.37 -2.87 -14.54
N LYS A 326 15.14 -3.67 -13.81
CA LYS A 326 16.61 -3.52 -13.76
C LYS A 326 17.29 -3.81 -15.10
N SER A 327 16.84 -4.84 -15.82
CA SER A 327 17.43 -5.16 -17.13
C SER A 327 17.17 -4.06 -18.14
N PHE A 328 16.02 -3.40 -18.09
CA PHE A 328 15.73 -2.27 -18.96
C PHE A 328 16.51 -1.01 -18.58
N ASP A 329 16.73 -0.74 -17.29
CA ASP A 329 17.68 0.31 -16.87
C ASP A 329 19.05 0.10 -17.52
N HIS A 330 19.59 -1.14 -17.47
CA HIS A 330 20.89 -1.45 -18.06
C HIS A 330 20.89 -1.34 -19.59
N VAL A 331 19.76 -1.61 -20.28
CA VAL A 331 19.63 -1.33 -21.72
C VAL A 331 19.85 0.16 -21.99
N LEU A 332 19.20 1.04 -21.23
CA LEU A 332 19.30 2.49 -21.41
C LEU A 332 20.66 3.05 -20.98
N GLU A 333 21.29 2.45 -19.96
CA GLU A 333 22.65 2.79 -19.55
C GLU A 333 23.69 2.41 -20.62
N ASN A 334 23.52 1.24 -21.26
CA ASN A 334 24.41 0.78 -22.34
C ASN A 334 24.16 1.50 -23.66
N ASN A 335 22.90 1.82 -23.96
CA ASN A 335 22.50 2.49 -25.18
C ASN A 335 21.41 3.56 -24.91
N PRO A 336 21.81 4.82 -24.65
CA PRO A 336 20.88 5.92 -24.45
C PRO A 336 20.00 6.25 -25.65
N ARG A 337 20.34 5.74 -26.84
CA ARG A 337 19.58 5.91 -28.09
C ARG A 337 18.85 4.63 -28.52
N TRP A 338 18.68 3.68 -27.60
CA TRP A 338 18.05 2.39 -27.86
C TRP A 338 16.71 2.49 -28.61
N ILE A 339 15.92 3.53 -28.31
CA ILE A 339 14.61 3.71 -28.95
C ILE A 339 14.73 4.00 -30.46
N GLU A 340 15.78 4.68 -30.91
CA GLU A 340 16.04 4.92 -32.34
C GLU A 340 16.28 3.59 -33.05
N ASP A 341 17.17 2.74 -32.51
CA ASP A 341 17.46 1.41 -33.03
C ASP A 341 16.23 0.49 -33.04
N TYR A 342 15.42 0.55 -31.98
CA TYR A 342 14.18 -0.24 -31.90
C TYR A 342 13.13 0.21 -32.92
N VAL A 343 12.96 1.52 -33.11
CA VAL A 343 12.02 2.08 -34.09
C VAL A 343 12.45 1.71 -35.52
N ASP A 344 13.74 1.73 -35.82
CA ASP A 344 14.22 1.34 -37.15
C ASP A 344 13.98 -0.15 -37.43
N LYS A 345 14.25 -1.04 -36.47
CA LYS A 345 13.88 -2.47 -36.59
C LYS A 345 12.38 -2.67 -36.75
N LEU A 346 11.57 -1.89 -36.05
CA LEU A 346 10.11 -1.95 -36.15
C LEU A 346 9.64 -1.56 -37.55
N LYS A 347 10.19 -0.48 -38.14
CA LYS A 347 9.86 -0.04 -39.51
C LYS A 347 10.24 -1.09 -40.54
N SER A 348 11.47 -1.63 -40.49
CA SER A 348 11.90 -2.69 -41.42
C SER A 348 10.98 -3.92 -41.35
N PHE A 349 10.56 -4.32 -40.15
CA PHE A 349 9.61 -5.41 -39.99
C PHE A 349 8.26 -5.11 -40.64
N VAL A 350 7.72 -3.90 -40.46
CA VAL A 350 6.43 -3.48 -41.04
C VAL A 350 6.49 -3.47 -42.57
N GLU A 351 7.56 -2.92 -43.14
CA GLU A 351 7.78 -2.89 -44.60
C GLU A 351 7.88 -4.30 -45.19
N GLU A 352 8.67 -5.17 -44.56
CA GLU A 352 8.93 -6.52 -45.08
C GLU A 352 7.76 -7.50 -44.89
N ASN A 353 6.99 -7.37 -43.79
CA ASN A 353 6.06 -8.40 -43.36
C ASN A 353 4.59 -7.99 -43.39
N LEU A 354 4.30 -6.68 -43.40
CA LEU A 354 2.92 -6.16 -43.37
C LEU A 354 2.50 -5.44 -44.65
N ASP A 355 3.40 -5.27 -45.63
CA ASP A 355 3.16 -4.65 -46.95
C ASP A 355 2.44 -3.29 -46.84
N LYS A 356 2.88 -2.49 -45.86
CA LYS A 356 2.34 -1.15 -45.57
C LYS A 356 3.38 -0.11 -45.99
N ASN A 357 3.07 0.69 -47.01
CA ASN A 357 3.86 1.88 -47.35
C ASN A 357 3.80 2.87 -46.18
N LEU A 358 4.87 2.95 -45.39
CA LEU A 358 5.03 3.91 -44.29
C LEU A 358 5.23 5.35 -44.79
N GLU A 359 5.44 5.55 -46.10
CA GLU A 359 5.79 6.84 -46.71
C GLU A 359 4.69 7.92 -46.61
N GLU A 360 3.41 7.56 -46.40
CA GLU A 360 2.30 8.54 -46.28
C GLU A 360 1.91 8.90 -44.83
N ASN A 361 2.42 8.20 -43.81
CA ASN A 361 2.15 8.47 -42.39
C ASN A 361 3.37 9.07 -41.68
N GLN A 362 3.98 10.11 -42.26
CA GLN A 362 4.90 11.00 -41.53
C GLN A 362 4.12 11.85 -40.52
N SER A 363 3.64 11.21 -39.47
CA SER A 363 3.19 11.86 -38.24
C SER A 363 4.01 11.31 -37.08
N LEU A 364 5.27 11.75 -37.01
CA LEU A 364 5.91 12.29 -35.80
C LEU A 364 5.53 11.64 -34.46
N THR A 365 5.60 10.31 -34.30
CA THR A 365 5.77 9.81 -32.93
C THR A 365 7.19 10.17 -32.52
N ASN A 366 7.32 11.18 -31.67
CA ASN A 366 8.60 11.57 -31.10
C ASN A 366 9.21 10.34 -30.43
N SER A 367 10.40 9.90 -30.82
CA SER A 367 11.06 8.73 -30.24
C SER A 367 11.13 8.83 -28.70
N ASN A 368 11.25 10.05 -28.16
CA ASN A 368 11.21 10.27 -26.72
C ASN A 368 9.83 9.99 -26.10
N GLU A 369 8.74 10.33 -26.80
CA GLU A 369 7.39 9.98 -26.33
C GLU A 369 7.18 8.47 -26.31
N PHE A 370 7.68 7.77 -27.34
CA PHE A 370 7.60 6.32 -27.39
C PHE A 370 8.42 5.67 -26.27
N LEU A 371 9.66 6.12 -26.06
CA LEU A 371 10.50 5.67 -24.97
C LEU A 371 9.81 5.90 -23.61
N ASN A 372 9.25 7.09 -23.38
CA ASN A 372 8.56 7.42 -22.12
C ASN A 372 7.36 6.48 -21.85
N VAL A 373 6.62 6.06 -22.89
CA VAL A 373 5.53 5.09 -22.73
C VAL A 373 6.06 3.71 -22.36
N ILE A 374 7.13 3.25 -23.01
CA ILE A 374 7.76 1.95 -22.70
C ILE A 374 8.33 1.96 -21.27
N GLU A 375 9.10 2.98 -20.90
CA GLU A 375 9.62 3.17 -19.55
C GLU A 375 8.48 3.18 -18.51
N SER A 376 7.42 3.95 -18.77
CA SER A 376 6.27 4.03 -17.88
C SER A 376 5.58 2.67 -17.73
N ILE A 377 5.49 1.85 -18.77
CA ILE A 377 4.93 0.49 -18.67
C ILE A 377 5.83 -0.37 -17.79
N ILE A 378 7.13 -0.37 -18.05
CA ILE A 378 8.12 -1.19 -17.34
C ILE A 378 8.18 -0.83 -15.85
N GLU A 379 8.23 0.45 -15.52
CA GLU A 379 8.18 0.91 -14.13
C GLU A 379 6.87 0.48 -13.45
N LYS A 380 5.74 0.60 -14.14
CA LYS A 380 4.41 0.29 -13.57
C LYS A 380 4.02 -1.18 -13.64
N LEU A 381 4.90 -2.09 -14.07
CA LEU A 381 4.62 -3.53 -14.10
C LEU A 381 4.17 -4.08 -12.72
N GLY A 382 4.62 -3.46 -11.63
CA GLY A 382 4.17 -3.79 -10.28
C GLY A 382 2.80 -3.25 -9.88
N ASN A 383 2.16 -2.46 -10.75
CA ASN A 383 0.87 -1.82 -10.51
C ASN A 383 -0.12 -2.06 -11.68
N PRO A 384 -0.81 -3.21 -11.70
CA PRO A 384 -1.71 -3.59 -12.79
C PRO A 384 -2.82 -2.57 -13.09
N VAL A 385 -3.31 -1.85 -12.07
CA VAL A 385 -4.36 -0.84 -12.23
C VAL A 385 -3.87 0.33 -13.09
N SER A 386 -2.62 0.74 -12.91
CA SER A 386 -2.04 1.86 -13.65
C SER A 386 -1.52 1.46 -15.04
N LEU A 387 -1.25 0.17 -15.29
CA LEU A 387 -0.76 -0.33 -16.57
C LEU A 387 -1.75 -0.14 -17.71
N LYS A 388 -3.05 -0.38 -17.49
CA LYS A 388 -4.09 -0.34 -18.55
C LYS A 388 -4.05 0.93 -19.39
N LYS A 389 -3.85 2.08 -18.73
CA LYS A 389 -3.76 3.39 -19.39
C LYS A 389 -2.51 3.50 -20.27
N GLU A 390 -1.37 3.03 -19.78
CA GLU A 390 -0.10 3.12 -20.50
C GLU A 390 -0.05 2.13 -21.67
N VAL A 391 -0.54 0.91 -21.47
CA VAL A 391 -0.71 -0.10 -22.52
C VAL A 391 -1.61 0.43 -23.64
N SER A 392 -2.69 1.13 -23.30
CA SER A 392 -3.56 1.79 -24.30
C SER A 392 -2.84 2.88 -25.10
N LYS A 393 -1.88 3.60 -24.51
CA LYS A 393 -1.05 4.58 -25.25
C LYS A 393 -0.09 3.87 -26.18
N LEU A 394 0.55 2.80 -25.72
CA LEU A 394 1.45 1.99 -26.54
C LEU A 394 0.72 1.41 -27.76
N ALA A 395 -0.51 0.91 -27.58
CA ALA A 395 -1.34 0.42 -28.66
C ALA A 395 -1.57 1.49 -29.74
N LYS A 396 -1.90 2.73 -29.34
CA LYS A 396 -2.09 3.85 -30.28
C LYS A 396 -0.81 4.21 -31.05
N ILE A 397 0.34 4.11 -30.39
CA ILE A 397 1.64 4.31 -31.06
C ILE A 397 1.84 3.22 -32.11
N TYR A 398 1.62 1.94 -31.79
CA TYR A 398 1.73 0.89 -32.80
C TYR A 398 0.72 1.03 -33.94
N GLU A 399 -0.51 1.43 -33.64
CA GLU A 399 -1.54 1.72 -34.65
C GLU A 399 -1.12 2.88 -35.59
N SER A 400 -0.36 3.87 -35.10
CA SER A 400 0.17 4.94 -35.96
C SER A 400 1.26 4.47 -36.93
N PHE A 401 1.95 3.36 -36.62
CA PHE A 401 2.80 2.63 -37.57
C PHE A 401 2.00 1.72 -38.51
N GLY A 402 0.67 1.79 -38.47
CA GLY A 402 -0.23 0.94 -39.25
C GLY A 402 -0.37 -0.47 -38.68
N ILE A 403 0.16 -0.77 -37.50
CA ILE A 403 0.13 -2.11 -36.91
C ILE A 403 -1.20 -2.33 -36.18
N SER A 404 -1.95 -3.33 -36.60
CA SER A 404 -3.22 -3.71 -35.95
C SER A 404 -2.97 -4.50 -34.67
N LYS A 405 -3.91 -4.45 -33.71
CA LYS A 405 -3.81 -5.21 -32.44
C LYS A 405 -3.52 -6.71 -32.63
N LYS A 406 -4.03 -7.32 -33.70
CA LYS A 406 -3.79 -8.75 -34.03
C LYS A 406 -2.33 -9.06 -34.35
N GLU A 407 -1.55 -8.05 -34.72
CA GLU A 407 -0.14 -8.17 -35.09
C GLU A 407 0.80 -7.91 -33.91
N PHE A 408 0.30 -7.40 -32.78
CA PHE A 408 1.13 -7.10 -31.60
C PHE A 408 1.95 -8.30 -31.09
N PRO A 409 1.44 -9.55 -31.07
CA PRO A 409 2.25 -10.70 -30.68
C PRO A 409 3.49 -10.91 -31.56
N LYS A 410 3.45 -10.46 -32.83
CA LYS A 410 4.59 -10.54 -33.75
C LYS A 410 5.69 -9.52 -33.42
N LEU A 411 5.38 -8.49 -32.62
CA LEU A 411 6.35 -7.47 -32.21
C LEU A 411 7.20 -7.93 -31.01
N VAL A 412 6.70 -8.87 -30.20
CA VAL A 412 7.39 -9.37 -29.01
C VAL A 412 8.81 -9.87 -29.31
N PRO A 413 9.05 -10.70 -30.35
CA PRO A 413 10.40 -11.14 -30.69
C PRO A 413 11.35 -9.98 -31.09
N ILE A 414 10.81 -8.92 -31.71
CA ILE A 414 11.60 -7.75 -32.14
C ILE A 414 12.05 -6.95 -30.92
N LEU A 415 11.13 -6.68 -30.00
CA LEU A 415 11.42 -6.01 -28.74
C LEU A 415 12.47 -6.79 -27.95
N ILE A 416 12.27 -8.10 -27.79
CA ILE A 416 13.18 -8.97 -27.04
C ILE A 416 14.55 -9.04 -27.71
N SER A 417 14.63 -9.15 -29.04
CA SER A 417 15.92 -9.13 -29.73
C SER A 417 16.64 -7.80 -29.49
N SER A 418 15.92 -6.68 -29.59
CA SER A 418 16.48 -5.35 -29.34
C SER A 418 17.02 -5.21 -27.91
N ILE A 419 16.30 -5.70 -26.90
CA ILE A 419 16.74 -5.70 -25.50
C ILE A 419 18.00 -6.58 -25.34
N ARG A 420 17.97 -7.81 -25.87
CA ARG A 420 19.06 -8.78 -25.77
C ARG A 420 20.37 -8.26 -26.34
N GLU A 421 20.33 -7.59 -27.49
CA GLU A 421 21.51 -7.01 -28.13
C GLU A 421 22.20 -5.95 -27.26
N ASN A 422 21.46 -5.32 -26.35
CA ASN A 422 21.97 -4.30 -25.42
C ASN A 422 22.31 -4.87 -24.02
N LEU A 423 22.22 -6.19 -23.81
CA LEU A 423 22.53 -6.88 -22.55
C LEU A 423 23.46 -8.10 -22.73
N PRO A 424 24.59 -8.00 -23.44
CA PRO A 424 25.37 -9.19 -23.84
C PRO A 424 25.95 -10.00 -22.67
N SER A 425 26.24 -9.37 -21.52
CA SER A 425 26.79 -10.03 -20.33
C SER A 425 25.74 -10.53 -19.33
N GLU A 426 24.52 -10.00 -19.41
CA GLU A 426 23.46 -10.27 -18.42
C GLU A 426 22.34 -11.16 -18.96
N TRP A 427 22.18 -11.18 -20.29
CA TRP A 427 21.17 -11.99 -20.95
C TRP A 427 21.41 -13.48 -20.73
N ASN A 428 20.35 -14.18 -20.30
CA ASN A 428 20.37 -15.62 -20.06
C ASN A 428 18.97 -16.20 -20.25
N ALA A 429 18.86 -17.53 -20.29
CA ALA A 429 17.59 -18.22 -20.54
C ALA A 429 16.47 -17.89 -19.52
N GLU A 430 16.83 -17.61 -18.26
CA GLU A 430 15.86 -17.21 -17.23
C GLU A 430 15.29 -15.82 -17.54
N LEU A 431 16.15 -14.84 -17.82
CA LEU A 431 15.75 -13.48 -18.15
C LEU A 431 14.94 -13.43 -19.46
N GLU A 432 15.33 -14.21 -20.46
CA GLU A 432 14.59 -14.36 -21.72
C GLU A 432 13.19 -14.93 -21.49
N SER A 433 13.06 -15.96 -20.66
CA SER A 433 11.77 -16.53 -20.30
C SER A 433 10.87 -15.53 -19.59
N ILE A 434 11.43 -14.72 -18.68
CA ILE A 434 10.70 -13.68 -17.94
C ILE A 434 10.19 -12.60 -18.89
N TRP A 435 11.05 -12.08 -19.78
CA TRP A 435 10.67 -11.07 -20.77
C TRP A 435 9.58 -11.58 -21.72
N ASN A 436 9.75 -12.79 -22.27
CA ASN A 436 8.76 -13.42 -23.14
C ASN A 436 7.40 -13.54 -22.47
N GLN A 437 7.36 -14.09 -21.25
CA GLN A 437 6.10 -14.30 -20.54
C GLN A 437 5.39 -12.97 -20.26
N MET A 438 6.08 -11.99 -19.66
CA MET A 438 5.46 -10.71 -19.28
C MET A 438 5.01 -9.87 -20.48
N THR A 439 5.81 -9.81 -21.53
CA THR A 439 5.43 -9.06 -22.75
C THR A 439 4.28 -9.73 -23.49
N MET A 440 4.23 -11.07 -23.50
CA MET A 440 3.10 -11.80 -24.08
C MET A 440 1.81 -11.58 -23.28
N ASP A 441 1.89 -11.65 -21.95
CA ASP A 441 0.74 -11.39 -21.07
C ASP A 441 0.17 -9.98 -21.27
N LEU A 442 1.03 -8.96 -21.35
CA LEU A 442 0.62 -7.58 -21.67
C LEU A 442 -0.02 -7.48 -23.05
N THR A 443 0.51 -8.21 -24.04
CA THR A 443 -0.03 -8.20 -25.39
C THR A 443 -1.43 -8.80 -25.44
N ILE A 444 -1.66 -9.91 -24.72
CA ILE A 444 -2.98 -10.55 -24.59
C ILE A 444 -3.96 -9.57 -23.93
N GLU A 445 -3.57 -8.94 -22.82
CA GLU A 445 -4.42 -7.94 -22.14
C GLU A 445 -4.79 -6.79 -23.08
N THR A 446 -3.86 -6.35 -23.94
CA THR A 446 -4.10 -5.28 -24.92
C THR A 446 -5.10 -5.67 -26.01
N ILE A 447 -5.09 -6.95 -26.43
CA ILE A 447 -5.99 -7.47 -27.46
C ILE A 447 -7.41 -7.59 -26.91
N GLU A 448 -7.55 -7.95 -25.64
CA GLU A 448 -8.84 -8.13 -24.96
C GLU A 448 -9.49 -6.81 -24.52
N SER A 449 -8.69 -5.75 -24.32
CA SER A 449 -9.14 -4.38 -24.02
C SER A 449 -9.56 -3.61 -25.27
#